data_AF-J7LBI0-F1
#
_entry.id   AF-J7LBI0-F1
#
_cell.length_a   1.000
_cell.length_b   1.000
_cell.length_c   1.000
_cell.angle_alpha   90.00
_cell.angle_beta   90.00
_cell.angle_gamma   90.00
#
_symmetry.space_group_name_H-M   'P 1'
#
loop_
_entity.id
_entity.type
_entity.pdbx_description
1 polymer ?
#
loop_
_entity_poly.entity_id
_entity_poly.type
_entity_poly.pdbx_seq_one_letter_code
_entity_poly.pdbx_strand_id
1 'polypeptide(L)'
;MRRPTGPGPFLLVGTALSLALTACGGIGGTDTEAATEVDTTGFTYGDVPTENQRGPSIDESQMPPEPERGAPRHEINAHNALVKVSEMNWTADPDATSECPPDVDLHVEKSYSCVVTYMGEEFEYLVELDEELSSENHAAERARLVTGPIIVEQLEHTIRVYSLLPYVDCGFEGEVAIAVLDEHVSTCTALDGATGETKEYEITYGLSGTAVTPL
;
A
#
# COMPACT_ATOMS: atom_id res chain seq x y z
N MET A 1 0.79 55.49 -15.04
CA MET A 1 2.15 56.02 -14.81
C MET A 1 3.13 55.06 -15.46
N ARG A 2 3.99 55.55 -16.34
CA ARG A 2 4.91 54.77 -17.20
C ARG A 2 6.35 55.00 -16.74
N ARG A 3 7.18 53.96 -16.96
CA ARG A 3 8.66 53.89 -17.08
C ARG A 3 9.49 53.79 -15.77
N PRO A 4 10.73 53.23 -15.80
CA PRO A 4 11.31 52.29 -16.78
C PRO A 4 12.37 51.27 -16.25
N THR A 5 12.70 50.29 -17.12
CA THR A 5 13.99 49.67 -17.48
C THR A 5 15.20 49.63 -16.53
N GLY A 6 15.88 48.47 -16.52
CA GLY A 6 17.34 48.40 -16.39
C GLY A 6 17.93 46.98 -16.34
N PRO A 7 18.55 46.48 -17.43
CA PRO A 7 19.33 45.23 -17.43
C PRO A 7 20.80 45.51 -17.09
N GLY A 8 21.46 44.56 -16.43
CA GLY A 8 22.90 44.63 -16.16
C GLY A 8 23.61 43.35 -16.60
N PRO A 9 24.32 43.35 -17.73
CA PRO A 9 25.28 42.32 -18.08
C PRO A 9 26.66 42.70 -17.53
N PHE A 10 27.30 41.83 -16.76
CA PHE A 10 28.73 41.93 -16.47
C PHE A 10 29.47 40.84 -17.25
N LEU A 11 30.03 41.27 -18.39
CA LEU A 11 31.15 40.62 -19.05
C LEU A 11 32.43 41.06 -18.33
N LEU A 12 33.24 40.11 -17.85
CA LEU A 12 34.66 40.35 -17.57
C LEU A 12 35.51 39.43 -18.43
N VAL A 13 36.43 40.08 -19.12
CA VAL A 13 37.37 39.58 -20.11
C VAL A 13 38.68 39.22 -19.42
N GLY A 14 39.25 38.08 -19.80
CA GLY A 14 40.70 37.92 -20.03
C GLY A 14 41.56 37.51 -18.85
N THR A 15 42.27 36.38 -18.97
CA THR A 15 43.65 36.37 -19.51
C THR A 15 44.17 34.94 -19.57
N ALA A 16 44.73 34.57 -20.72
CA ALA A 16 45.51 33.37 -20.90
C ALA A 16 46.94 33.59 -20.38
N LEU A 17 47.48 32.63 -19.63
CA LEU A 17 48.93 32.44 -19.51
C LEU A 17 49.24 30.95 -19.61
N SER A 18 50.07 30.61 -20.58
CA SER A 18 50.52 29.26 -20.90
C SER A 18 51.77 28.87 -20.10
N LEU A 19 51.89 27.56 -19.87
CA LEU A 19 53.10 26.73 -19.72
C LEU A 19 53.93 26.83 -18.43
N ALA A 20 53.87 25.74 -17.65
CA ALA A 20 55.06 25.10 -17.12
C ALA A 20 54.88 23.56 -17.15
N LEU A 21 55.64 22.89 -18.02
CA LEU A 21 55.86 21.46 -17.93
C LEU A 21 56.81 21.20 -16.76
N THR A 22 56.35 20.48 -15.74
CA THR A 22 57.22 19.69 -14.87
C THR A 22 56.75 18.25 -14.89
N ALA A 23 57.42 17.46 -15.73
CA ALA A 23 57.44 16.02 -15.64
C ALA A 23 58.15 15.62 -14.34
N CYS A 24 57.44 14.99 -13.41
CA CYS A 24 58.04 14.08 -12.44
C CYS A 24 56.99 13.03 -12.08
N GLY A 25 57.35 11.77 -12.33
CA GLY A 25 56.48 10.63 -12.16
C GLY A 25 55.98 10.48 -10.74
N GLY A 26 54.66 10.48 -10.61
CA GLY A 26 53.94 9.76 -9.58
C GLY A 26 52.81 9.08 -10.32
N ILE A 27 52.93 7.77 -10.53
CA ILE A 27 51.84 6.94 -11.03
C ILE A 27 50.67 7.20 -10.08
N GLY A 28 49.71 7.97 -10.57
CA GLY A 28 48.46 8.21 -9.89
C GLY A 28 47.82 6.85 -9.71
N GLY A 29 47.79 6.39 -8.46
CA GLY A 29 46.69 5.57 -8.01
C GLY A 29 45.45 6.36 -8.36
N THR A 30 44.80 6.00 -9.45
CA THR A 30 43.36 6.15 -9.52
C THR A 30 42.86 5.32 -8.35
N ASP A 31 42.69 5.98 -7.21
CA ASP A 31 41.69 5.59 -6.23
C ASP A 31 40.37 5.68 -7.00
N THR A 32 40.11 4.63 -7.77
CA THR A 32 38.76 4.23 -8.09
C THR A 32 38.17 3.97 -6.72
N GLU A 33 37.51 4.99 -6.18
CA GLU A 33 36.55 4.86 -5.10
C GLU A 33 35.67 3.70 -5.56
N ALA A 34 35.98 2.50 -5.04
CA ALA A 34 35.23 1.31 -5.34
C ALA A 34 33.87 1.63 -4.74
N ALA A 35 32.91 1.99 -5.60
CA ALA A 35 31.54 2.15 -5.17
C ALA A 35 31.22 0.87 -4.40
N THR A 36 30.98 1.01 -3.10
CA THR A 36 30.62 -0.11 -2.26
C THR A 36 29.39 -0.72 -2.90
N GLU A 37 29.53 -1.91 -3.46
CA GLU A 37 28.42 -2.62 -4.07
C GLU A 37 27.45 -2.96 -2.93
N VAL A 38 26.29 -2.32 -2.94
CA VAL A 38 25.23 -2.54 -1.96
C VAL A 38 24.55 -3.85 -2.32
N ASP A 39 24.41 -4.75 -1.34
CA ASP A 39 23.68 -6.00 -1.52
C ASP A 39 22.18 -5.72 -1.57
N THR A 40 21.59 -5.90 -2.74
CA THR A 40 20.14 -5.76 -2.99
C THR A 40 19.43 -7.11 -3.05
N THR A 41 20.13 -8.20 -2.73
CA THR A 41 19.55 -9.55 -2.73
C THR A 41 18.39 -9.62 -1.74
N GLY A 42 17.24 -10.11 -2.18
CA GLY A 42 16.03 -10.22 -1.37
C GLY A 42 15.08 -9.02 -1.47
N PHE A 43 15.53 -7.90 -2.03
CA PHE A 43 14.66 -6.75 -2.25
C PHE A 43 13.96 -6.80 -3.62
N THR A 44 12.69 -6.41 -3.64
CA THR A 44 11.96 -6.12 -4.87
C THR A 44 12.30 -4.71 -5.34
N TYR A 45 12.80 -4.58 -6.58
CA TYR A 45 12.99 -3.28 -7.22
C TYR A 45 11.69 -2.78 -7.85
N GLY A 46 11.40 -1.49 -7.66
CA GLY A 46 10.40 -0.75 -8.42
C GLY A 46 10.77 0.73 -8.52
N ASP A 47 10.29 1.39 -9.58
CA ASP A 47 10.53 2.83 -9.73
C ASP A 47 9.84 3.60 -8.59
N VAL A 48 10.52 4.62 -8.06
CA VAL A 48 9.95 5.51 -7.05
C VAL A 48 8.86 6.35 -7.72
N PRO A 49 7.60 6.27 -7.27
CA PRO A 49 6.54 6.98 -7.95
C PRO A 49 6.69 8.50 -7.84
N THR A 50 6.40 9.21 -8.93
CA THR A 50 6.36 10.67 -8.95
C THR A 50 5.04 11.17 -8.36
N GLU A 51 4.99 12.42 -7.86
CA GLU A 51 3.78 13.04 -7.30
C GLU A 51 2.55 13.02 -8.24
N ASN A 52 2.75 12.83 -9.54
CA ASN A 52 1.69 12.81 -10.54
C ASN A 52 1.17 11.40 -10.88
N GLN A 53 1.80 10.34 -10.38
CA GLN A 53 1.26 9.00 -10.51
C GLN A 53 0.09 8.85 -9.53
N ARG A 54 -1.10 8.55 -10.07
CA ARG A 54 -2.28 8.28 -9.25
C ARG A 54 -2.02 7.02 -8.45
N GLY A 55 -2.29 7.07 -7.14
CA GLY A 55 -2.35 5.88 -6.31
C GLY A 55 -3.50 4.96 -6.71
N PRO A 56 -3.66 3.83 -6.01
CA PRO A 56 -4.76 2.89 -6.25
C PRO A 56 -6.12 3.59 -6.26
N SER A 57 -6.96 3.20 -7.20
CA SER A 57 -8.35 3.67 -7.30
C SER A 57 -9.24 2.52 -7.74
N ILE A 58 -10.40 2.41 -7.11
CA ILE A 58 -11.38 1.37 -7.41
C ILE A 58 -12.01 1.65 -8.77
N ASP A 59 -11.95 0.67 -9.67
CA ASP A 59 -12.80 0.66 -10.86
C ASP A 59 -14.20 0.19 -10.47
N GLU A 60 -15.12 1.14 -10.30
CA GLU A 60 -16.51 0.86 -9.93
C GLU A 60 -17.21 -0.10 -10.91
N SER A 61 -16.75 -0.21 -12.15
CA SER A 61 -17.32 -1.15 -13.12
C SER A 61 -16.98 -2.61 -12.84
N GLN A 62 -15.97 -2.86 -12.01
CA GLN A 62 -15.54 -4.19 -11.56
C GLN A 62 -16.11 -4.57 -10.18
N MET A 63 -16.87 -3.67 -9.55
CA MET A 63 -17.51 -3.95 -8.26
C MET A 63 -18.63 -5.00 -8.41
N PRO A 64 -18.90 -5.80 -7.37
CA PRO A 64 -20.00 -6.76 -7.39
C PRO A 64 -21.34 -6.04 -7.66
N PRO A 65 -22.27 -6.67 -8.39
CA PRO A 65 -23.58 -6.08 -8.63
C PRO A 65 -24.38 -5.97 -7.32
N GLU A 66 -25.08 -4.85 -7.14
CA GLU A 66 -25.96 -4.69 -5.98
C GLU A 66 -27.06 -5.77 -5.95
N PRO A 67 -27.39 -6.32 -4.77
CA PRO A 67 -28.51 -7.25 -4.63
C PRO A 67 -29.84 -6.62 -5.02
N GLU A 68 -30.77 -7.45 -5.49
CA GLU A 68 -32.12 -6.97 -5.81
C GLU A 68 -32.82 -6.39 -4.58
N ARG A 69 -33.74 -5.45 -4.82
CA ARG A 69 -34.53 -4.86 -3.74
C ARG A 69 -35.35 -5.94 -3.04
N GLY A 70 -35.09 -6.14 -1.75
CA GLY A 70 -35.76 -7.15 -0.93
C GLY A 70 -35.06 -8.50 -0.91
N ALA A 71 -33.82 -8.57 -1.43
CA ALA A 71 -32.95 -9.72 -1.25
C ALA A 71 -32.85 -10.15 0.23
N PRO A 72 -32.71 -11.45 0.51
CA PRO A 72 -32.45 -11.96 1.86
C PRO A 72 -31.26 -11.27 2.55
N ARG A 73 -31.29 -11.20 3.89
CA ARG A 73 -30.22 -10.55 4.68
C ARG A 73 -28.84 -11.16 4.41
N HIS A 74 -28.74 -12.48 4.25
CA HIS A 74 -27.47 -13.15 3.99
C HIS A 74 -26.86 -12.72 2.64
N GLU A 75 -27.66 -12.50 1.59
CA GLU A 75 -27.19 -11.98 0.29
C GLU A 75 -26.71 -10.53 0.41
N ILE A 76 -27.45 -9.71 1.17
CA ILE A 76 -27.06 -8.31 1.43
C ILE A 76 -25.71 -8.26 2.16
N ASN A 77 -25.52 -9.10 3.18
CA ASN A 77 -24.27 -9.13 3.95
C ASN A 77 -23.11 -9.72 3.15
N ALA A 78 -23.36 -10.72 2.30
CA ALA A 78 -22.36 -11.25 1.38
C ALA A 78 -21.84 -10.16 0.43
N HIS A 79 -22.75 -9.39 -0.18
CA HIS A 79 -22.40 -8.24 -1.00
C HIS A 79 -21.65 -7.16 -0.20
N ASN A 80 -22.11 -6.80 1.00
CA ASN A 80 -21.43 -5.80 1.83
C ASN A 80 -20.00 -6.22 2.18
N ALA A 81 -19.76 -7.51 2.39
CA ALA A 81 -18.41 -8.03 2.64
C ALA A 81 -17.48 -7.83 1.43
N LEU A 82 -17.98 -8.08 0.20
CA LEU A 82 -17.26 -7.86 -1.05
C LEU A 82 -16.94 -6.37 -1.30
N VAL A 83 -17.93 -5.50 -1.07
CA VAL A 83 -17.73 -4.05 -1.15
C VAL A 83 -16.67 -3.62 -0.14
N LYS A 84 -16.80 -4.08 1.11
CA LYS A 84 -15.89 -3.70 2.20
C LYS A 84 -14.45 -4.10 1.94
N VAL A 85 -14.19 -5.34 1.50
CA VAL A 85 -12.82 -5.78 1.17
C VAL A 85 -12.24 -5.00 0.00
N SER A 86 -13.05 -4.68 -1.01
CA SER A 86 -12.61 -3.89 -2.17
C SER A 86 -12.28 -2.46 -1.78
N GLU A 87 -13.12 -1.83 -0.95
CA GLU A 87 -12.92 -0.47 -0.46
C GLU A 87 -11.67 -0.35 0.41
N MET A 88 -11.45 -1.30 1.31
CA MET A 88 -10.27 -1.29 2.19
C MET A 88 -8.95 -1.47 1.40
N ASN A 89 -9.01 -2.09 0.24
CA ASN A 89 -7.83 -2.34 -0.60
C ASN A 89 -7.76 -1.45 -1.84
N TRP A 90 -8.68 -0.50 -1.98
CA TRP A 90 -8.75 0.42 -3.12
C TRP A 90 -8.72 -0.28 -4.50
N THR A 91 -9.17 -1.52 -4.54
CA THR A 91 -9.09 -2.42 -5.69
C THR A 91 -10.33 -3.28 -5.73
N ALA A 92 -10.94 -3.42 -6.90
CA ALA A 92 -12.02 -4.35 -7.11
C ALA A 92 -11.46 -5.65 -7.68
N ASP A 93 -12.00 -6.78 -7.22
CA ASP A 93 -11.74 -8.10 -7.78
C ASP A 93 -13.03 -8.64 -8.40
N PRO A 94 -13.13 -8.72 -9.74
CA PRO A 94 -14.33 -9.19 -10.42
C PRO A 94 -14.62 -10.68 -10.18
N ASP A 95 -13.62 -11.45 -9.74
CA ASP A 95 -13.75 -12.88 -9.43
C ASP A 95 -14.06 -13.12 -7.94
N ALA A 96 -14.14 -12.06 -7.13
CA ALA A 96 -14.42 -12.18 -5.71
C ALA A 96 -15.83 -12.72 -5.44
N THR A 97 -15.93 -13.58 -4.43
CA THR A 97 -17.20 -14.20 -4.00
C THR A 97 -17.34 -14.14 -2.48
N SER A 98 -18.58 -14.19 -1.99
CA SER A 98 -18.85 -14.17 -0.56
C SER A 98 -20.05 -15.04 -0.24
N GLU A 99 -19.91 -15.85 0.80
CA GLU A 99 -20.93 -16.78 1.27
C GLU A 99 -21.23 -16.52 2.75
N CYS A 100 -22.47 -16.14 3.02
CA CYS A 100 -23.00 -15.98 4.38
C CYS A 100 -24.00 -17.10 4.71
N PRO A 101 -23.97 -17.67 5.92
CA PRO A 101 -24.98 -18.62 6.36
C PRO A 101 -26.41 -18.07 6.21
N PRO A 102 -27.34 -18.83 5.62
CA PRO A 102 -28.73 -18.42 5.53
C PRO A 102 -29.45 -18.57 6.88
N ASP A 103 -30.52 -17.79 7.07
CA ASP A 103 -31.51 -17.95 8.14
C ASP A 103 -30.97 -17.92 9.59
N VAL A 104 -29.88 -17.18 9.84
CA VAL A 104 -29.37 -16.96 11.20
C VAL A 104 -30.26 -16.00 11.98
N ASP A 105 -30.75 -16.43 13.14
CA ASP A 105 -31.43 -15.58 14.11
C ASP A 105 -30.42 -15.01 15.11
N LEU A 106 -30.06 -13.74 14.93
CA LEU A 106 -29.06 -13.06 15.75
C LEU A 106 -29.46 -12.87 17.23
N HIS A 107 -30.74 -13.01 17.58
CA HIS A 107 -31.16 -13.02 18.98
C HIS A 107 -30.85 -14.35 19.67
N VAL A 108 -30.73 -15.44 18.91
CA VAL A 108 -30.38 -16.78 19.43
C VAL A 108 -28.88 -17.01 19.34
N GLU A 109 -28.30 -16.69 18.18
CA GLU A 109 -26.87 -16.82 17.89
C GLU A 109 -26.29 -15.42 17.68
N LYS A 110 -25.55 -14.91 18.67
CA LYS A 110 -25.15 -13.50 18.70
C LYS A 110 -24.24 -13.03 17.55
N SER A 111 -23.65 -13.96 16.81
CA SER A 111 -22.78 -13.67 15.68
C SER A 111 -22.63 -14.85 14.73
N TYR A 112 -22.29 -14.57 13.48
CA TYR A 112 -21.91 -15.57 12.48
C TYR A 112 -20.88 -14.98 11.53
N SER A 113 -20.10 -15.86 10.89
CA SER A 113 -19.07 -15.45 9.94
C SER A 113 -19.49 -15.78 8.51
N CYS A 114 -19.28 -14.83 7.61
CA CYS A 114 -19.27 -15.05 6.18
C CYS A 114 -17.85 -15.32 5.70
N VAL A 115 -17.71 -16.18 4.69
CA VAL A 115 -16.44 -16.44 4.01
C VAL A 115 -16.37 -15.55 2.77
N VAL A 116 -15.32 -14.75 2.66
CA VAL A 116 -15.07 -13.88 1.51
C VAL A 116 -13.86 -14.43 0.76
N THR A 117 -14.03 -14.83 -0.49
CA THR A 117 -12.91 -15.15 -1.38
C THR A 117 -12.55 -13.92 -2.18
N TYR A 118 -11.31 -13.44 -2.06
CA TYR A 118 -10.81 -12.25 -2.75
C TYR A 118 -9.37 -12.49 -3.20
N MET A 119 -9.08 -12.27 -4.48
CA MET A 119 -7.80 -12.56 -5.13
C MET A 119 -7.30 -14.00 -4.90
N GLY A 120 -8.24 -14.96 -4.83
CA GLY A 120 -7.96 -16.38 -4.64
C GLY A 120 -7.73 -16.81 -3.18
N GLU A 121 -7.76 -15.89 -2.22
CA GLU A 121 -7.58 -16.17 -0.80
C GLU A 121 -8.89 -15.99 -0.02
N GLU A 122 -9.06 -16.73 1.07
CA GLU A 122 -10.25 -16.69 1.93
C GLU A 122 -10.05 -15.78 3.15
N PHE A 123 -11.06 -14.94 3.43
CA PHE A 123 -11.09 -14.00 4.53
C PHE A 123 -12.38 -14.14 5.33
N GLU A 124 -12.31 -13.77 6.61
CA GLU A 124 -13.44 -13.83 7.52
C GLU A 124 -14.12 -12.46 7.64
N TYR A 125 -15.43 -12.43 7.38
CA TYR A 125 -16.28 -11.27 7.62
C TYR A 125 -17.31 -11.61 8.71
N LEU A 126 -17.13 -11.02 9.88
CA LEU A 126 -17.96 -11.29 11.05
C LEU A 126 -19.15 -10.34 11.09
N VAL A 127 -20.34 -10.92 11.25
CA VAL A 127 -21.59 -10.23 11.50
C VAL A 127 -22.03 -10.52 12.93
N GLU A 128 -22.32 -9.49 13.71
CA GLU A 128 -22.68 -9.59 15.12
C GLU A 128 -23.93 -8.78 15.41
N LEU A 129 -24.68 -9.19 16.43
CA LEU A 129 -25.78 -8.40 16.98
C LEU A 129 -25.25 -7.11 17.59
N ASP A 130 -25.71 -5.96 17.09
CA ASP A 130 -25.47 -4.68 17.73
C ASP A 130 -26.46 -4.53 18.90
N GLU A 131 -26.04 -4.94 20.11
CA GLU A 131 -26.89 -4.93 21.30
C GLU A 131 -27.43 -3.53 21.67
N GLU A 132 -26.71 -2.47 21.28
CA GLU A 132 -27.11 -1.09 21.59
C GLU A 132 -28.22 -0.58 20.68
N LEU A 133 -28.24 -1.04 19.42
CA LEU A 133 -29.23 -0.65 18.41
C LEU A 133 -30.38 -1.67 18.27
N SER A 134 -30.23 -2.85 18.87
CA SER A 134 -31.22 -3.91 18.83
C SER A 134 -32.36 -3.73 19.83
N SER A 135 -33.49 -4.37 19.53
CA SER A 135 -34.65 -4.49 20.43
C SER A 135 -35.20 -5.92 20.36
N GLU A 136 -36.18 -6.27 21.21
CA GLU A 136 -36.77 -7.61 21.25
C GLU A 136 -37.33 -8.08 19.89
N ASN A 137 -37.78 -7.17 19.03
CA ASN A 137 -38.38 -7.49 17.73
C ASN A 137 -37.51 -7.04 16.54
N HIS A 138 -36.27 -6.61 16.79
CA HIS A 138 -35.37 -6.10 15.77
C HIS A 138 -33.91 -6.36 16.14
N ALA A 139 -33.25 -7.23 15.40
CA ALA A 139 -31.81 -7.41 15.46
C ALA A 139 -31.12 -6.39 14.54
N ALA A 140 -30.47 -5.41 15.14
CA ALA A 140 -29.54 -4.56 14.43
C ALA A 140 -28.20 -5.29 14.29
N GLU A 141 -27.50 -5.06 13.18
CA GLU A 141 -26.28 -5.77 12.82
C GLU A 141 -25.09 -4.81 12.79
N ARG A 142 -23.97 -5.27 13.35
CA ARG A 142 -22.65 -4.68 13.17
C ARG A 142 -21.78 -5.70 12.47
N ALA A 143 -21.08 -5.28 11.42
CA ALA A 143 -20.27 -6.19 10.63
C ALA A 143 -18.90 -5.61 10.31
N ARG A 144 -17.88 -6.48 10.24
CA ARG A 144 -16.48 -6.11 10.00
C ARG A 144 -15.70 -7.28 9.41
N LEU A 145 -14.66 -6.96 8.64
CA LEU A 145 -13.62 -7.94 8.34
C LEU A 145 -12.84 -8.26 9.62
N VAL A 146 -12.61 -9.56 9.87
CA VAL A 146 -11.75 -10.05 10.96
C VAL A 146 -10.35 -10.30 10.41
N THR A 147 -10.27 -10.83 9.20
CA THR A 147 -9.04 -10.90 8.41
C THR A 147 -9.23 -10.16 7.09
N GLY A 148 -8.15 -9.69 6.49
CA GLY A 148 -8.19 -9.07 5.17
C GLY A 148 -6.87 -9.20 4.42
N PRO A 149 -6.88 -8.88 3.12
CA PRO A 149 -5.70 -9.06 2.27
C PRO A 149 -4.71 -7.92 2.45
N ILE A 150 -3.43 -8.25 2.39
CA ILE A 150 -2.36 -7.33 2.04
C ILE A 150 -1.93 -7.67 0.61
N ILE A 151 -2.21 -6.75 -0.32
CA ILE A 151 -1.73 -6.85 -1.70
C ILE A 151 -0.28 -6.37 -1.71
N VAL A 152 0.67 -7.30 -1.85
CA VAL A 152 2.11 -7.05 -1.63
C VAL A 152 2.62 -5.96 -2.58
N GLU A 153 2.24 -6.01 -3.86
CA GLU A 153 2.63 -4.99 -4.84
C GLU A 153 2.21 -3.57 -4.42
N GLN A 154 0.97 -3.42 -3.90
CA GLN A 154 0.45 -2.13 -3.48
C GLN A 154 1.11 -1.63 -2.19
N LEU A 155 1.39 -2.54 -1.27
CA LEU A 155 2.14 -2.23 -0.05
C LEU A 155 3.53 -1.72 -0.40
N GLU A 156 4.28 -2.45 -1.23
CA GLU A 156 5.62 -2.03 -1.62
C GLU A 156 5.57 -0.71 -2.42
N HIS A 157 4.62 -0.54 -3.32
CA HIS A 157 4.40 0.73 -4.01
C HIS A 157 4.21 1.89 -3.03
N THR A 158 3.35 1.69 -2.02
CA THR A 158 3.08 2.68 -0.97
C THR A 158 4.36 3.02 -0.18
N ILE A 159 5.17 2.02 0.15
CA ILE A 159 6.46 2.23 0.80
C ILE A 159 7.41 3.02 -0.10
N ARG A 160 7.47 2.76 -1.41
CA ARG A 160 8.30 3.54 -2.34
C ARG A 160 7.87 5.01 -2.40
N VAL A 161 6.55 5.28 -2.36
CA VAL A 161 6.02 6.65 -2.27
C VAL A 161 6.49 7.37 -1.00
N TYR A 162 6.44 6.69 0.16
CA TYR A 162 6.81 7.32 1.43
C TYR A 162 8.32 7.40 1.68
N SER A 163 9.06 6.36 1.33
CA SER A 163 10.50 6.25 1.57
C SER A 163 11.32 7.04 0.57
N LEU A 164 10.80 7.20 -0.66
CA LEU A 164 11.52 7.64 -1.85
C LEU A 164 12.69 6.71 -2.22
N LEU A 165 12.63 5.45 -1.80
CA LEU A 165 13.65 4.43 -2.06
C LEU A 165 13.07 3.34 -2.99
N PRO A 166 13.84 2.83 -3.98
CA PRO A 166 13.30 1.94 -5.01
C PRO A 166 13.24 0.46 -4.61
N TYR A 167 14.08 0.02 -3.67
CA TYR A 167 14.14 -1.37 -3.23
C TYR A 167 13.32 -1.53 -1.96
N VAL A 168 12.44 -2.55 -1.91
CA VAL A 168 11.62 -2.87 -0.73
C VAL A 168 11.64 -4.38 -0.48
N ASP A 169 11.76 -4.78 0.78
CA ASP A 169 11.55 -6.15 1.24
C ASP A 169 10.59 -6.12 2.43
N CYS A 170 9.52 -6.91 2.37
CA CYS A 170 8.51 -7.06 3.41
C CYS A 170 8.42 -8.48 3.99
N GLY A 171 9.20 -9.42 3.46
CA GLY A 171 9.19 -10.83 3.89
C GLY A 171 7.88 -11.59 3.62
N PHE A 172 7.02 -11.11 2.72
CA PHE A 172 5.81 -11.83 2.31
C PHE A 172 6.11 -12.84 1.20
N GLU A 173 5.50 -14.03 1.29
CA GLU A 173 5.49 -15.01 0.21
C GLU A 173 4.21 -14.83 -0.61
N GLY A 174 4.35 -14.69 -1.94
CA GLY A 174 3.20 -14.56 -2.85
C GLY A 174 2.73 -13.11 -3.08
N GLU A 175 1.61 -12.98 -3.80
CA GLU A 175 1.08 -11.68 -4.23
C GLU A 175 0.11 -11.07 -3.20
N VAL A 176 -0.53 -11.94 -2.40
CA VAL A 176 -1.50 -11.57 -1.36
C VAL A 176 -1.16 -12.31 -0.07
N ALA A 177 -1.12 -11.57 1.03
CA ALA A 177 -0.97 -12.15 2.37
C ALA A 177 -2.25 -11.93 3.19
N ILE A 178 -2.57 -12.87 4.07
CA ILE A 178 -3.70 -12.75 5.00
C ILE A 178 -3.24 -12.04 6.27
N ALA A 179 -3.93 -10.97 6.66
CA ALA A 179 -3.67 -10.22 7.88
C ALA A 179 -4.88 -10.24 8.82
N VAL A 180 -4.62 -10.29 10.13
CA VAL A 180 -5.65 -10.12 11.16
C VAL A 180 -5.85 -8.62 11.42
N LEU A 181 -7.11 -8.20 11.55
CA LEU A 181 -7.46 -6.82 11.83
C LEU A 181 -6.88 -6.35 13.17
N ASP A 182 -6.32 -5.14 13.17
CA ASP A 182 -5.69 -4.43 14.29
C ASP A 182 -4.47 -5.16 14.88
N GLU A 183 -3.86 -6.08 14.12
CA GLU A 183 -2.63 -6.75 14.49
C GLU A 183 -1.42 -6.28 13.67
N HIS A 184 -0.25 -6.42 14.28
CA HIS A 184 1.03 -6.29 13.58
C HIS A 184 1.18 -7.45 12.60
N VAL A 185 1.52 -7.12 11.35
CA VAL A 185 1.62 -8.12 10.28
C VAL A 185 3.06 -8.43 9.91
N SER A 186 3.86 -7.38 9.65
CA SER A 186 5.28 -7.52 9.30
C SER A 186 6.03 -6.19 9.47
N THR A 187 7.35 -6.24 9.32
CA THR A 187 8.21 -5.07 9.13
C THR A 187 8.77 -5.09 7.71
N CYS A 188 8.65 -3.98 7.00
CA CYS A 188 9.27 -3.79 5.71
C CYS A 188 10.52 -2.92 5.80
N THR A 189 11.52 -3.23 4.98
CA THR A 189 12.73 -2.42 4.82
C THR A 189 12.77 -1.84 3.40
N ALA A 190 12.97 -0.54 3.30
CA ALA A 190 13.26 0.15 2.04
C ALA A 190 14.76 0.49 1.97
N LEU A 191 15.38 0.35 0.79
CA LEU A 191 16.83 0.45 0.59
C LEU A 191 17.19 1.37 -0.59
N ASP A 192 18.17 2.24 -0.38
CA ASP A 192 18.89 2.93 -1.46
C ASP A 192 20.05 2.06 -1.96
N GLY A 193 19.91 1.53 -3.18
CA GLY A 193 20.95 0.70 -3.80
C GLY A 193 22.25 1.45 -4.16
N ALA A 194 22.27 2.79 -4.10
CA ALA A 194 23.47 3.58 -4.37
C ALA A 194 24.28 3.90 -3.09
N THR A 195 23.59 4.13 -1.97
CA THR A 195 24.22 4.57 -0.71
C THR A 195 24.22 3.51 0.39
N GLY A 196 23.33 2.51 0.28
CA GLY A 196 23.07 1.53 1.34
C GLY A 196 22.20 2.08 2.47
N GLU A 197 21.62 3.28 2.34
CA GLU A 197 20.66 3.82 3.32
C GLU A 197 19.42 2.94 3.38
N THR A 198 18.96 2.63 4.61
CA THR A 198 17.73 1.86 4.85
C THR A 198 16.71 2.66 5.66
N LYS A 199 15.42 2.39 5.43
CA LYS A 199 14.31 2.87 6.24
C LYS A 199 13.38 1.72 6.57
N GLU A 200 12.93 1.63 7.81
CA GLU A 200 12.06 0.56 8.28
C GLU A 200 10.63 1.06 8.50
N TYR A 201 9.66 0.18 8.24
CA TYR A 201 8.24 0.45 8.34
C TYR A 201 7.51 -0.69 9.03
N GLU A 202 6.69 -0.38 10.01
CA GLU A 202 5.74 -1.30 10.60
C GLU A 202 4.47 -1.36 9.76
N ILE A 203 4.01 -2.59 9.49
CA ILE A 203 2.80 -2.88 8.73
C ILE A 203 1.73 -3.43 9.66
N THR A 204 0.56 -2.78 9.65
CA THR A 204 -0.64 -3.22 10.35
C THR A 204 -1.82 -3.26 9.38
N TYR A 205 -2.84 -4.05 9.68
CA TYR A 205 -4.07 -4.08 8.90
C TYR A 205 -5.23 -3.54 9.73
N GLY A 206 -5.73 -2.35 9.41
CA GLY A 206 -6.77 -1.67 10.19
C GLY A 206 -8.08 -1.51 9.42
N LEU A 207 -9.03 -0.75 9.98
CA LEU A 207 -10.37 -0.52 9.41
C LEU A 207 -10.40 0.16 8.03
N SER A 208 -9.28 0.76 7.63
CA SER A 208 -9.08 1.42 6.34
C SER A 208 -8.15 0.63 5.40
N GLY A 209 -7.85 -0.63 5.74
CA GLY A 209 -6.91 -1.48 5.03
C GLY A 209 -5.50 -1.44 5.62
N THR A 210 -4.51 -1.70 4.77
CA THR A 210 -3.09 -1.74 5.16
C THR A 210 -2.60 -0.36 5.57
N ALA A 211 -2.00 -0.27 6.76
CA ALA A 211 -1.37 0.94 7.28
C ALA A 211 0.15 0.74 7.39
N VAL A 212 0.89 1.74 6.94
CA VAL A 212 2.36 1.77 6.89
C VAL A 212 2.86 2.87 7.82
N THR A 213 3.60 2.50 8.87
CA THR A 213 4.11 3.45 9.88
C THR A 213 5.65 3.43 9.90
N PRO A 214 6.34 4.58 9.71
CA PRO A 214 7.80 4.63 9.85
C PRO A 214 8.25 4.28 11.28
N LEU A 215 9.35 3.52 11.41
CA LEU A 215 9.98 3.16 12.69
C LEU A 215 11.12 4.12 13.09
#